data_AF-A0A067D908-F1
#
_entry.id   AF-A0A067D908-F1
#
_cell.length_a   1.000
_cell.length_b   1.000
_cell.length_c   1.000
_cell.angle_alpha   90.00
_cell.angle_beta   90.00
_cell.angle_gamma   90.00
#
_symmetry.space_group_name_H-M   'P 1'
#
loop_
_entity.id
_entity.type
_entity.pdbx_description
1 polymer ?
#
loop_
_entity_poly.entity_id
_entity_poly.type
_entity_poly.pdbx_seq_one_letter_code
_entity_poly.pdbx_strand_id
1 'polypeptide(L)'
;MLYGWILTTWMDFVVSLLTRHRFPDPKSLAADLHLNGFKAIWMLDPGIKHEDGYFVYDSGSKIDVWIQKADGTPFIGEVWPGPCVFPDYTQSKVRSWWGSLVKDFIYNGVDGIWNDMNEPAVFKSVTKTMPESNIHRGDDEIGGCQNHSYYHNVYGMLMARSTYEGMKLADKDKRPFVLTRAGFIGSQRYAATWTGDNVSNWEHLHMSISMVLQLGLSGQPFSGPDIGGFDGNATPRLFGRWMGIGAMFPFCRGHTESDAIDHEPWSFGEEVLFCSSIVIIAFFWFKLE
;
A
#
# COMPACT_ATOMS: atom_id res chain seq x y z
N MET A 1 3.50 -19.11 -1.16
CA MET A 1 4.04 -18.24 -0.10
C MET A 1 2.83 -17.59 0.54
N LEU A 2 2.57 -17.84 1.83
CA LEU A 2 1.51 -17.16 2.55
C LEU A 2 2.06 -15.82 3.04
N TYR A 3 1.34 -14.73 2.76
CA TYR A 3 1.70 -13.39 3.24
C TYR A 3 0.86 -13.11 4.49
N GLY A 4 1.52 -12.77 5.60
CA GLY A 4 0.88 -12.15 6.74
C GLY A 4 0.83 -10.64 6.50
N TRP A 5 -0.37 -10.08 6.46
CA TRP A 5 -0.57 -8.65 6.29
C TRP A 5 -0.71 -8.03 7.67
N ILE A 6 0.22 -7.16 8.04
CA ILE A 6 0.05 -6.35 9.25
C ILE A 6 -0.66 -5.09 8.82
N LEU A 7 -1.99 -5.15 8.94
CA LEU A 7 -2.88 -4.00 8.83
C LEU A 7 -2.70 -3.13 10.06
N THR A 8 -1.84 -2.14 9.92
CA THR A 8 -1.75 -1.08 10.90
C THR A 8 -2.75 -0.01 10.52
N THR A 9 -3.99 -0.17 10.95
CA THR A 9 -4.75 1.03 11.34
C THR A 9 -3.83 1.76 12.32
N TRP A 10 -3.43 2.99 11.97
CA TRP A 10 -2.60 3.87 12.81
C TRP A 10 -1.08 3.62 12.84
N MET A 11 -0.44 3.47 11.67
CA MET A 11 1.02 3.70 11.58
C MET A 11 1.30 5.14 11.15
N ASP A 12 1.53 6.00 12.15
CA ASP A 12 2.43 7.14 11.97
C ASP A 12 3.72 6.59 11.39
N PHE A 13 4.14 7.20 10.29
CA PHE A 13 5.31 6.79 9.55
C PHE A 13 6.46 6.58 10.56
N VAL A 14 7.16 5.45 10.47
CA VAL A 14 8.17 4.95 11.42
C VAL A 14 7.67 4.23 12.69
N VAL A 15 8.05 2.96 12.67
CA VAL A 15 8.31 2.03 13.77
C VAL A 15 9.20 2.52 14.94
N SER A 16 9.58 3.79 15.05
CA SER A 16 10.32 4.26 16.23
C SER A 16 9.43 4.84 17.33
N LEU A 17 8.22 5.32 17.03
CA LEU A 17 7.46 6.11 18.01
C LEU A 17 6.04 5.64 18.36
N LEU A 18 5.29 4.95 17.50
CA LEU A 18 3.85 4.73 17.79
C LEU A 18 3.34 3.28 17.90
N THR A 19 4.24 2.31 17.97
CA THR A 19 3.88 0.92 18.29
C THR A 19 4.83 0.25 19.28
N ARG A 20 5.67 0.95 20.04
CA ARG A 20 6.46 0.28 21.09
C ARG A 20 5.59 -0.49 22.11
N HIS A 21 4.35 -0.08 22.31
CA HIS A 21 3.42 -0.82 23.18
C HIS A 21 2.85 -2.07 22.50
N ARG A 22 2.49 -2.02 21.21
CA ARG A 22 1.82 -3.13 20.50
C ARG A 22 2.79 -4.07 19.78
N PHE A 23 3.84 -3.50 19.19
CA PHE A 23 4.94 -4.17 18.49
C PHE A 23 6.29 -3.65 19.02
N PRO A 24 6.65 -3.95 20.29
CA PRO A 24 7.90 -3.48 20.91
C PRO A 24 9.16 -3.93 20.18
N ASP A 25 9.10 -5.12 19.56
CA ASP A 25 10.21 -5.71 18.81
C ASP A 25 9.71 -6.22 17.44
N PRO A 26 9.64 -5.33 16.44
CA PRO A 26 9.19 -5.70 15.09
C PRO A 26 10.11 -6.73 14.43
N LYS A 27 11.40 -6.74 14.78
CA LYS A 27 12.38 -7.64 14.18
C LYS A 27 12.15 -9.07 14.67
N SER A 28 11.90 -9.24 15.96
CA SER A 28 11.51 -10.54 16.52
C SER A 28 10.17 -11.02 15.96
N LEU A 29 9.17 -10.13 15.82
CA LEU A 29 7.90 -10.48 15.16
C LEU A 29 8.10 -10.98 13.73
N ALA A 30 8.89 -10.26 12.93
CA ALA A 30 9.20 -10.67 11.56
C ALA A 30 9.94 -12.02 11.53
N ALA A 31 10.89 -12.24 12.45
CA ALA A 31 11.61 -13.50 12.57
C ALA A 31 10.66 -14.67 12.91
N ASP A 32 9.72 -14.48 13.84
CA ASP A 32 8.72 -15.50 14.20
C ASP A 32 7.80 -15.84 13.03
N LEU A 33 7.37 -14.83 12.26
CA LEU A 33 6.61 -15.05 11.03
C LEU A 33 7.43 -15.86 10.00
N HIS A 34 8.71 -15.53 9.82
CA HIS A 34 9.60 -16.22 8.90
C HIS A 34 9.86 -17.68 9.31
N LEU A 35 9.97 -17.97 10.62
CA LEU A 35 10.10 -19.34 11.14
C LEU A 35 8.89 -20.22 10.77
N ASN A 36 7.71 -19.60 10.63
CA ASN A 36 6.47 -20.27 10.21
C ASN A 36 6.23 -20.20 8.70
N GLY A 37 7.20 -19.74 7.91
CA GLY A 37 7.11 -19.65 6.45
C GLY A 37 6.28 -18.49 5.91
N PHE A 38 5.87 -17.55 6.77
CA PHE A 38 5.16 -16.34 6.38
C PHE A 38 6.12 -15.22 5.95
N LYS A 39 5.53 -14.18 5.36
CA LYS A 39 6.19 -12.94 4.96
C LYS A 39 5.46 -11.76 5.60
N ALA A 40 6.19 -10.72 6.00
CA ALA A 40 5.64 -9.53 6.63
C ALA A 40 5.50 -8.38 5.61
N ILE A 41 4.27 -7.91 5.41
CA ILE A 41 3.97 -6.74 4.58
C ILE A 41 3.45 -5.60 5.45
N TRP A 42 4.04 -4.41 5.33
CA TRP A 42 3.68 -3.24 6.14
C TRP A 42 3.21 -2.07 5.27
N MET A 43 2.24 -1.32 5.77
CA MET A 43 1.67 -0.16 5.07
C MET A 43 2.51 1.10 5.29
N LEU A 44 2.67 1.89 4.22
CA LEU A 44 3.38 3.17 4.20
C LEU A 44 2.66 4.15 3.29
N ASP A 45 2.06 5.18 3.89
CA ASP A 45 1.30 6.23 3.20
C ASP A 45 2.18 7.45 2.90
N PRO A 46 1.81 8.30 1.92
CA PRO A 46 2.60 9.49 1.58
C PRO A 46 2.45 10.65 2.58
N GLY A 47 1.41 10.62 3.42
CA GLY A 47 1.18 11.67 4.42
C GLY A 47 2.17 11.56 5.57
N ILE A 48 3.12 12.48 5.65
CA ILE A 48 4.09 12.57 6.75
C ILE A 48 3.59 13.56 7.78
N LYS A 49 3.39 13.11 9.01
CA LYS A 49 2.90 13.94 10.12
C LYS A 49 3.74 15.22 10.26
N HIS A 50 3.07 16.36 10.28
CA HIS A 50 3.68 17.68 10.41
C HIS A 50 3.95 17.98 11.89
N GLU A 51 5.07 17.46 12.41
CA GLU A 51 5.43 17.52 13.84
C GLU A 51 6.95 17.72 13.99
N ASP A 52 7.35 18.81 14.64
CA ASP A 52 8.76 19.06 14.96
C ASP A 52 9.31 17.99 15.91
N GLY A 53 10.52 17.50 15.65
CA GLY A 53 11.14 16.44 16.43
C GLY A 53 10.79 15.04 15.96
N TYR A 54 9.84 14.91 15.04
CA TYR A 54 9.58 13.67 14.34
C TYR A 54 10.59 13.50 13.19
N PHE A 55 11.50 12.52 13.32
CA PHE A 55 12.71 12.53 12.50
C PHE A 55 12.48 12.46 10.97
N VAL A 56 11.37 11.88 10.50
CA VAL A 56 11.08 11.86 9.06
C VAL A 56 10.67 13.24 8.60
N TYR A 57 9.83 13.92 9.37
CA TYR A 57 9.53 15.32 9.12
C TYR A 57 10.81 16.17 9.20
N ASP A 58 11.60 16.04 10.25
CA ASP A 58 12.83 16.84 10.40
C ASP A 58 13.83 16.58 9.28
N SER A 59 14.06 15.31 8.92
CA SER A 59 15.00 14.94 7.86
C SER A 59 14.54 15.37 6.47
N GLY A 60 13.24 15.28 6.17
CA GLY A 60 12.67 15.76 4.91
C GLY A 60 12.68 17.28 4.81
N SER A 61 12.36 17.99 5.90
CA SER A 61 12.43 19.45 5.99
C SER A 61 13.85 19.97 5.78
N LYS A 62 14.86 19.28 6.34
CA LYS A 62 16.27 19.66 6.20
C LYS A 62 16.77 19.69 4.75
N ILE A 63 16.19 18.88 3.87
CA ILE A 63 16.57 18.80 2.45
C ILE A 63 15.46 19.26 1.49
N ASP A 64 14.44 19.93 2.03
CA ASP A 64 13.32 20.52 1.29
C ASP A 64 12.65 19.53 0.32
N VAL A 65 12.04 18.48 0.88
CA VAL A 65 11.37 17.41 0.09
C VAL A 65 9.88 17.62 -0.13
N TRP A 66 9.27 18.64 0.50
CA TRP A 66 7.82 18.77 0.54
C TRP A 66 7.26 19.47 -0.71
N ILE A 67 6.08 19.00 -1.14
CA ILE A 67 5.24 19.73 -2.08
C ILE A 67 4.84 21.06 -1.45
N GLN A 68 4.81 22.12 -2.26
CA GLN A 68 4.55 23.49 -1.78
C GLN A 68 3.19 24.01 -2.25
N LYS A 69 2.67 25.03 -1.57
CA LYS A 69 1.62 25.90 -2.11
C LYS A 69 2.27 26.94 -3.04
N ALA A 70 1.43 27.74 -3.71
CA ALA A 70 1.88 28.84 -4.57
C ALA A 70 2.72 29.91 -3.85
N ASP A 71 2.59 30.03 -2.52
CA ASP A 71 3.38 30.96 -1.68
C ASP A 71 4.78 30.42 -1.31
N GLY A 72 5.14 29.22 -1.77
CA GLY A 72 6.42 28.57 -1.50
C GLY A 72 6.50 27.86 -0.14
N THR A 73 5.46 27.91 0.69
CA THR A 73 5.42 27.16 1.95
C THR A 73 4.94 25.72 1.74
N PRO A 74 5.36 24.74 2.57
CA PRO A 74 4.89 23.37 2.46
C PRO A 74 3.37 23.27 2.47
N PHE A 75 2.83 22.43 1.61
CA PHE A 75 1.41 22.09 1.66
C PHE A 75 1.13 21.18 2.85
N ILE A 76 0.11 21.56 3.63
CA ILE A 76 -0.39 20.78 4.77
C ILE A 76 -1.79 20.29 4.42
N GLY A 77 -1.98 18.97 4.43
CA GLY A 77 -3.28 18.31 4.24
C GLY A 77 -3.62 17.43 5.43
N GLU A 78 -4.91 17.25 5.72
CA GLU A 78 -5.35 16.39 6.82
C GLU A 78 -5.64 14.97 6.33
N VAL A 79 -5.00 13.99 6.96
CA VAL A 79 -5.16 12.55 6.73
C VAL A 79 -5.14 11.80 8.07
N TRP A 80 -4.81 10.50 8.09
CA TRP A 80 -4.89 9.65 9.27
C TRP A 80 -4.22 10.19 10.56
N PRO A 81 -2.97 10.70 10.53
CA PRO A 81 -2.30 11.19 11.75
C PRO A 81 -2.58 12.69 12.00
N GLY A 82 -3.60 13.26 11.34
CA GLY A 82 -3.92 14.68 11.38
C GLY A 82 -3.17 15.48 10.30
N PRO A 83 -2.65 16.68 10.63
CA PRO A 83 -1.93 17.52 9.67
C PRO A 83 -0.66 16.84 9.14
N CYS A 84 -0.53 16.72 7.82
CA CYS A 84 0.58 16.09 7.13
C CYS A 84 1.16 16.95 6.02
N VAL A 85 2.46 16.81 5.80
CA VAL A 85 3.17 17.22 4.59
C VAL A 85 3.34 16.03 3.66
N PHE A 86 3.55 16.30 2.37
CA PHE A 86 3.62 15.28 1.33
C PHE A 86 4.96 15.36 0.60
N PRO A 87 5.74 14.26 0.51
CA PRO A 87 6.96 14.21 -0.28
C PRO A 87 6.66 14.47 -1.75
N ASP A 88 7.50 15.27 -2.40
CA ASP A 88 7.45 15.52 -3.82
C ASP A 88 8.25 14.50 -4.61
N TYR A 89 7.66 13.31 -4.85
CA TYR A 89 8.33 12.21 -5.58
C TYR A 89 8.72 12.54 -7.03
N THR A 90 8.31 13.70 -7.56
CA THR A 90 8.76 14.20 -8.86
C THR A 90 10.25 14.56 -8.84
N GLN A 91 10.84 14.79 -7.67
CA GLN A 91 12.26 15.09 -7.51
C GLN A 91 13.08 13.83 -7.20
N SER A 92 14.14 13.59 -7.97
CA SER A 92 15.09 12.48 -7.78
C SER A 92 15.71 12.45 -6.38
N LYS A 93 16.02 13.62 -5.81
CA LYS A 93 16.52 13.76 -4.43
C LYS A 93 15.50 13.23 -3.41
N VAL A 94 14.20 13.46 -3.64
CA VAL A 94 13.10 13.05 -2.75
C VAL A 94 12.88 11.55 -2.86
N ARG A 95 12.91 10.99 -4.08
CA ARG A 95 12.85 9.53 -4.28
C ARG A 95 14.02 8.82 -3.58
N SER A 96 15.21 9.40 -3.62
CA SER A 96 16.40 8.87 -2.94
C SER A 96 16.28 8.94 -1.41
N TRP A 97 15.78 10.06 -0.88
CA TRP A 97 15.49 10.23 0.54
C TRP A 97 14.44 9.21 1.02
N TRP A 98 13.32 9.07 0.29
CA TRP A 98 12.30 8.08 0.58
C TRP A 98 12.86 6.66 0.58
N GLY A 99 13.64 6.34 -0.45
CA GLY A 99 14.31 5.06 -0.58
C GLY A 99 15.25 4.76 0.59
N SER A 100 15.86 5.78 1.21
CA SER A 100 16.69 5.61 2.41
C SER A 100 15.86 5.23 3.65
N LEU A 101 14.67 5.82 3.81
CA LEU A 101 13.75 5.47 4.90
C LEU A 101 13.21 4.04 4.75
N VAL A 102 12.94 3.64 3.51
CA VAL A 102 12.49 2.28 3.18
C VAL A 102 13.49 1.21 3.61
N LYS A 103 14.80 1.49 3.59
CA LYS A 103 15.82 0.52 3.99
C LYS A 103 15.68 0.05 5.44
N ASP A 104 15.26 0.95 6.34
CA ASP A 104 15.11 0.63 7.75
C ASP A 104 14.01 -0.41 7.97
N PHE A 105 12.94 -0.40 7.17
CA PHE A 105 11.89 -1.42 7.22
C PHE A 105 12.44 -2.79 6.82
N ILE A 106 13.21 -2.86 5.73
CA ILE A 106 13.79 -4.10 5.24
C ILE A 106 14.81 -4.67 6.25
N TYR A 107 15.61 -3.82 6.89
CA TYR A 107 16.52 -4.24 7.96
C TYR A 107 15.78 -4.83 9.18
N ASN A 108 14.55 -4.40 9.43
CA ASN A 108 13.68 -4.94 10.49
C ASN A 108 12.90 -6.20 10.07
N GLY A 109 13.21 -6.79 8.90
CA GLY A 109 12.62 -8.05 8.46
C GLY A 109 11.35 -7.92 7.63
N VAL A 110 10.97 -6.70 7.22
CA VAL A 110 9.84 -6.48 6.31
C VAL A 110 10.17 -7.06 4.92
N ASP A 111 9.26 -7.85 4.37
CA ASP A 111 9.44 -8.49 3.06
C ASP A 111 8.84 -7.68 1.90
N GLY A 112 7.88 -6.82 2.20
CA GLY A 112 7.20 -5.99 1.22
C GLY A 112 6.46 -4.81 1.84
N ILE A 113 6.14 -3.84 1.00
CA ILE A 113 5.53 -2.58 1.44
C ILE A 113 4.23 -2.36 0.69
N TRP A 114 3.22 -1.90 1.41
CA TRP A 114 1.94 -1.48 0.86
C TRP A 114 1.87 0.05 0.88
N ASN A 115 1.88 0.68 -0.30
CA ASN A 115 1.63 2.10 -0.45
C ASN A 115 0.12 2.35 -0.65
N ASP A 116 -0.52 2.87 0.39
CA ASP A 116 -1.90 3.31 0.33
C ASP A 116 -1.99 4.84 0.32
N MET A 117 -3.20 5.37 0.10
CA MET A 117 -3.51 6.80 0.19
C MET A 117 -2.70 7.67 -0.78
N ASN A 118 -2.16 7.07 -1.86
CA ASN A 118 -1.15 7.67 -2.72
C ASN A 118 -1.68 8.31 -4.00
N GLU A 119 -2.95 8.69 -4.03
CA GLU A 119 -3.55 9.51 -5.08
C GLU A 119 -2.95 10.92 -5.24
N PRO A 120 -2.57 11.70 -4.19
CA PRO A 120 -2.66 11.47 -2.74
C PRO A 120 -4.01 11.82 -2.12
N ALA A 121 -4.50 10.98 -1.20
CA ALA A 121 -5.72 11.26 -0.47
C ALA A 121 -5.55 12.43 0.52
N VAL A 122 -6.53 13.34 0.56
CA VAL A 122 -6.57 14.47 1.51
C VAL A 122 -8.01 14.65 2.01
N PHE A 123 -8.27 14.35 3.29
CA PHE A 123 -9.63 14.19 3.82
C PHE A 123 -10.45 15.47 3.79
N LYS A 124 -9.82 16.60 4.12
CA LYS A 124 -10.44 17.93 4.19
C LYS A 124 -10.25 18.76 2.93
N SER A 125 -10.23 18.11 1.77
CA SER A 125 -10.28 18.77 0.46
C SER A 125 -11.60 18.46 -0.25
N VAL A 126 -12.02 19.35 -1.15
CA VAL A 126 -13.28 19.20 -1.91
C VAL A 126 -13.27 17.94 -2.77
N THR A 127 -12.15 17.68 -3.44
CA THR A 127 -11.96 16.56 -4.38
C THR A 127 -11.37 15.32 -3.70
N LYS A 128 -11.19 15.33 -2.37
CA LYS A 128 -10.49 14.29 -1.60
C LYS A 128 -9.03 14.05 -2.02
N THR A 129 -8.43 15.00 -2.74
CA THR A 129 -7.03 15.01 -3.15
C THR A 129 -6.41 16.41 -3.00
N MET A 130 -5.10 16.49 -3.23
CA MET A 130 -4.33 17.72 -3.20
C MET A 130 -4.86 18.79 -4.18
N PRO A 131 -4.88 20.08 -3.79
CA PRO A 131 -5.28 21.17 -4.68
C PRO A 131 -4.42 21.25 -5.94
N GLU A 132 -5.05 21.47 -7.10
CA GLU A 132 -4.37 21.54 -8.39
C GLU A 132 -3.30 22.66 -8.45
N SER A 133 -3.47 23.73 -7.68
CA SER A 133 -2.55 24.88 -7.62
C SER A 133 -1.30 24.64 -6.78
N ASN A 134 -1.18 23.49 -6.11
CA ASN A 134 0.05 23.13 -5.41
C ASN A 134 1.20 22.94 -6.40
N ILE A 135 2.42 23.22 -5.96
CA ILE A 135 3.61 23.26 -6.80
C ILE A 135 4.50 22.06 -6.51
N HIS A 136 4.76 21.29 -7.55
CA HIS A 136 5.81 20.28 -7.60
C HIS A 136 7.04 20.86 -8.28
N ARG A 137 8.22 20.59 -7.71
CA ARG A 137 9.51 21.08 -8.21
C ARG A 137 10.23 19.97 -8.96
N GLY A 138 9.53 19.29 -9.87
CA GLY A 138 10.01 18.07 -10.54
C GLY A 138 11.32 18.25 -11.30
N ASP A 139 12.04 17.15 -11.49
CA ASP A 139 13.26 17.13 -12.31
C ASP A 139 12.92 17.57 -13.76
N ASP A 140 13.83 18.26 -14.46
CA ASP A 140 13.60 18.75 -15.83
C ASP A 140 13.19 17.63 -16.81
N GLU A 141 13.75 16.43 -16.61
CA GLU A 141 13.49 15.23 -17.41
C GLU A 141 12.03 14.76 -17.38
N ILE A 142 11.27 15.15 -16.36
CA ILE A 142 9.86 14.76 -16.18
C ILE A 142 8.89 15.94 -16.25
N GLY A 143 9.35 17.14 -16.63
CA GLY A 143 8.51 18.31 -16.87
C GLY A 143 8.88 19.55 -16.05
N GLY A 144 9.86 19.48 -15.16
CA GLY A 144 10.32 20.61 -14.35
C GLY A 144 9.31 21.06 -13.29
N CYS A 145 9.43 22.31 -12.84
CA CYS A 145 8.50 22.91 -11.89
C CYS A 145 7.12 23.10 -12.51
N GLN A 146 6.08 22.44 -11.98
CA GLN A 146 4.71 22.50 -12.47
C GLN A 146 3.70 22.44 -11.33
N ASN A 147 2.45 22.76 -11.66
CA ASN A 147 1.32 22.58 -10.77
C ASN A 147 0.99 21.08 -10.56
N HIS A 148 0.28 20.77 -9.48
CA HIS A 148 -0.15 19.41 -9.14
C HIS A 148 -1.00 18.79 -10.24
N SER A 149 -1.80 19.58 -10.96
CA SER A 149 -2.59 19.09 -12.10
C SER A 149 -1.74 18.41 -13.19
N TYR A 150 -0.47 18.82 -13.37
CA TYR A 150 0.45 18.18 -14.31
C TYR A 150 0.91 16.79 -13.83
N TYR A 151 1.11 16.64 -12.50
CA TYR A 151 1.69 15.44 -11.89
C TYR A 151 0.69 14.52 -11.18
N HIS A 152 -0.57 14.92 -11.07
CA HIS A 152 -1.58 14.26 -10.22
C HIS A 152 -1.60 12.74 -10.40
N ASN A 153 -1.83 12.26 -11.63
CA ASN A 153 -1.94 10.82 -11.90
C ASN A 153 -0.61 10.06 -11.78
N VAL A 154 0.54 10.73 -11.91
CA VAL A 154 1.85 10.06 -11.83
C VAL A 154 2.40 10.01 -10.41
N TYR A 155 1.82 10.78 -9.47
CA TYR A 155 2.25 10.86 -8.07
C TYR A 155 2.34 9.48 -7.40
N GLY A 156 1.25 8.71 -7.45
CA GLY A 156 1.20 7.37 -6.85
C GLY A 156 2.20 6.38 -7.46
N MET A 157 2.37 6.42 -8.79
CA MET A 157 3.38 5.61 -9.47
C MET A 157 4.80 5.98 -9.03
N LEU A 158 5.09 7.27 -8.84
CA LEU A 158 6.41 7.73 -8.40
C LEU A 158 6.69 7.33 -6.94
N MET A 159 5.69 7.32 -6.07
CA MET A 159 5.82 6.74 -4.73
C MET A 159 6.14 5.24 -4.80
N ALA A 160 5.35 4.47 -5.55
CA ALA A 160 5.57 3.03 -5.71
C ALA A 160 6.96 2.71 -6.29
N ARG A 161 7.41 3.50 -7.28
CA ARG A 161 8.77 3.43 -7.83
C ARG A 161 9.82 3.69 -6.76
N SER A 162 9.66 4.76 -5.98
CA SER A 162 10.61 5.16 -4.92
C SER A 162 10.72 4.06 -3.86
N THR A 163 9.59 3.47 -3.46
CA THR A 163 9.54 2.33 -2.55
C THR A 163 10.26 1.12 -3.14
N TYR A 164 9.94 0.74 -4.38
CA TYR A 164 10.56 -0.40 -5.06
C TYR A 164 12.08 -0.26 -5.17
N GLU A 165 12.55 0.91 -5.62
CA GLU A 165 13.99 1.19 -5.75
C GLU A 165 14.68 1.22 -4.38
N GLY A 166 14.03 1.79 -3.36
CA GLY A 166 14.52 1.75 -1.97
C GLY A 166 14.69 0.33 -1.43
N MET A 167 13.69 -0.54 -1.63
CA MET A 167 13.76 -1.95 -1.24
C MET A 167 14.90 -2.69 -1.97
N LYS A 168 15.03 -2.47 -3.28
CA LYS A 168 16.10 -3.09 -4.09
C LYS A 168 17.50 -2.62 -3.68
N LEU A 169 17.62 -1.40 -3.20
CA LEU A 169 18.87 -0.87 -2.65
C LEU A 169 19.18 -1.44 -1.25
N ALA A 170 18.15 -1.81 -0.49
CA ALA A 170 18.30 -2.43 0.83
C ALA A 170 18.78 -3.88 0.72
N ASP A 171 18.22 -4.64 -0.23
CA ASP A 171 18.56 -6.03 -0.49
C ASP A 171 18.57 -6.28 -2.01
N LYS A 172 19.77 -6.52 -2.56
CA LYS A 172 19.96 -6.71 -4.01
C LYS A 172 19.61 -8.12 -4.48
N ASP A 173 19.60 -9.08 -3.56
CA ASP A 173 19.39 -10.50 -3.86
C ASP A 173 17.90 -10.86 -3.80
N LYS A 174 17.08 -9.99 -3.20
CA LYS A 174 15.64 -10.16 -3.07
C LYS A 174 14.87 -9.25 -4.01
N ARG A 175 13.91 -9.83 -4.73
CA ARG A 175 12.96 -9.05 -5.54
C ARG A 175 12.00 -8.28 -4.61
N PRO A 176 11.87 -6.95 -4.76
CA PRO A 176 10.89 -6.19 -3.98
C PRO A 176 9.46 -6.61 -4.27
N PHE A 177 8.63 -6.56 -3.24
CA PHE A 177 7.18 -6.62 -3.36
C PHE A 177 6.59 -5.30 -2.87
N VAL A 178 5.91 -4.59 -3.76
CA VAL A 178 5.17 -3.36 -3.46
C VAL A 178 3.72 -3.56 -3.88
N LEU A 179 2.78 -3.21 -3.01
CA LEU A 179 1.36 -3.06 -3.34
C LEU A 179 1.05 -1.57 -3.42
N THR A 180 0.33 -1.09 -4.43
CA THR A 180 -0.04 0.34 -4.58
C THR A 180 -1.51 0.51 -4.89
N ARG A 181 -2.15 1.54 -4.31
CA ARG A 181 -3.54 1.90 -4.66
C ARG A 181 -3.58 2.68 -5.96
N ALA A 182 -2.97 3.87 -5.96
CA ALA A 182 -2.87 4.70 -7.13
C ALA A 182 -1.73 4.23 -8.06
N GLY A 183 -1.90 4.44 -9.35
CA GLY A 183 -0.93 4.05 -10.37
C GLY A 183 -1.14 4.77 -11.69
N PHE A 184 -0.14 4.66 -12.56
CA PHE A 184 -0.16 5.22 -13.92
C PHE A 184 0.49 4.24 -14.90
N ILE A 185 0.53 4.58 -16.19
CA ILE A 185 1.20 3.73 -17.18
C ILE A 185 2.67 3.50 -16.78
N GLY A 186 3.06 2.25 -16.61
CA GLY A 186 4.38 1.87 -16.14
C GLY A 186 4.44 1.40 -14.67
N SER A 187 3.34 1.53 -13.90
CA SER A 187 3.25 0.98 -12.54
C SER A 187 3.57 -0.51 -12.44
N GLN A 188 3.30 -1.28 -13.49
CA GLN A 188 3.53 -2.73 -13.52
C GLN A 188 4.99 -3.14 -13.37
N ARG A 189 5.93 -2.19 -13.56
CA ARG A 189 7.35 -2.42 -13.33
C ARG A 189 7.72 -2.43 -11.86
N TYR A 190 6.90 -1.83 -11.00
CA TYR A 190 7.25 -1.52 -9.62
C TYR A 190 6.31 -2.15 -8.59
N ALA A 191 5.03 -2.32 -8.90
CA ALA A 191 4.06 -2.74 -7.89
C ALA A 191 2.92 -3.59 -8.46
N ALA A 192 2.39 -4.48 -7.61
CA ALA A 192 1.03 -4.99 -7.72
C ALA A 192 0.04 -3.88 -7.37
N THR A 193 -1.22 -4.00 -7.79
CA THR A 193 -2.29 -3.09 -7.37
C THR A 193 -3.52 -3.86 -6.91
N TRP A 194 -4.45 -3.19 -6.24
CA TRP A 194 -5.77 -3.75 -5.96
C TRP A 194 -6.86 -2.75 -6.32
N THR A 195 -8.10 -3.20 -6.42
CA THR A 195 -9.23 -2.38 -6.89
C THR A 195 -9.76 -1.38 -5.86
N GLY A 196 -9.03 -1.12 -4.77
CA GLY A 196 -9.46 -0.25 -3.68
C GLY A 196 -10.55 -0.89 -2.80
N ASP A 197 -11.16 -0.01 -2.01
CA ASP A 197 -12.15 -0.34 -0.98
C ASP A 197 -13.47 -0.81 -1.61
N ASN A 198 -13.60 -2.12 -1.80
CA ASN A 198 -14.83 -2.75 -2.32
C ASN A 198 -15.80 -3.11 -1.17
N VAL A 199 -17.03 -3.48 -1.50
CA VAL A 199 -18.08 -3.77 -0.51
C VAL A 199 -18.32 -5.28 -0.44
N SER A 200 -18.65 -5.77 0.76
CA SER A 200 -19.01 -7.16 1.05
C SER A 200 -20.39 -7.56 0.49
N ASN A 201 -20.54 -7.54 -0.84
CA ASN A 201 -21.75 -7.96 -1.54
C ASN A 201 -21.47 -8.73 -2.86
N TRP A 202 -22.51 -9.35 -3.42
CA TRP A 202 -22.41 -10.15 -4.66
C TRP A 202 -22.10 -9.32 -5.91
N GLU A 203 -22.51 -8.06 -5.94
CA GLU A 203 -22.28 -7.16 -7.08
C GLU A 203 -20.79 -6.82 -7.21
N HIS A 204 -20.13 -6.47 -6.10
CA HIS A 204 -18.69 -6.18 -6.07
C HIS A 204 -17.85 -7.43 -6.37
N LEU A 205 -18.28 -8.62 -5.90
CA LEU A 205 -17.67 -9.87 -6.33
C LEU A 205 -17.74 -10.02 -7.85
N HIS A 206 -18.90 -9.79 -8.46
CA HIS A 206 -19.07 -9.91 -9.90
C HIS A 206 -18.27 -8.85 -10.69
N MET A 207 -18.28 -7.60 -10.24
CA MET A 207 -17.53 -6.50 -10.87
C MET A 207 -16.01 -6.73 -10.84
N SER A 208 -15.48 -7.37 -9.80
CA SER A 208 -14.05 -7.59 -9.62
C SER A 208 -13.40 -8.31 -10.81
N ILE A 209 -14.10 -9.26 -11.42
CA ILE A 209 -13.60 -10.04 -12.57
C ILE A 209 -13.30 -9.09 -13.74
N SER A 210 -14.28 -8.27 -14.12
CA SER A 210 -14.14 -7.33 -15.23
C SER A 210 -13.13 -6.22 -14.95
N MET A 211 -13.00 -5.77 -13.68
CA MET A 211 -12.00 -4.78 -13.30
C MET A 211 -10.58 -5.32 -13.44
N VAL A 212 -10.31 -6.52 -12.91
CA VAL A 212 -8.97 -7.14 -13.00
C VAL A 212 -8.59 -7.48 -14.43
N LEU A 213 -9.53 -7.99 -15.24
CA LEU A 213 -9.28 -8.24 -16.67
C LEU A 213 -8.91 -6.95 -17.42
N GLN A 214 -9.61 -5.85 -17.16
CA GLN A 214 -9.32 -4.56 -17.78
C GLN A 214 -7.97 -4.01 -17.33
N LEU A 215 -7.62 -4.09 -16.05
CA LEU A 215 -6.29 -3.75 -15.55
C LEU A 215 -5.20 -4.56 -16.26
N GLY A 216 -5.41 -5.87 -16.43
CA GLY A 216 -4.50 -6.73 -17.18
C GLY A 216 -4.31 -6.30 -18.63
N LEU A 217 -5.41 -6.02 -19.34
CA LEU A 217 -5.37 -5.53 -20.73
C LEU A 217 -4.73 -4.15 -20.85
N SER A 218 -4.85 -3.29 -19.83
CA SER A 218 -4.20 -1.98 -19.74
C SER A 218 -2.74 -2.04 -19.26
N GLY A 219 -2.18 -3.23 -19.10
CA GLY A 219 -0.77 -3.42 -18.77
C GLY A 219 -0.45 -3.50 -17.28
N GLN A 220 -1.46 -3.68 -16.41
CA GLN A 220 -1.33 -3.91 -14.97
C GLN A 220 -1.87 -5.30 -14.56
N PRO A 221 -1.22 -6.40 -15.01
CA PRO A 221 -1.72 -7.76 -14.83
C PRO A 221 -1.60 -8.29 -13.40
N PHE A 222 -0.70 -7.73 -12.57
CA PHE A 222 -0.58 -8.14 -11.18
C PHE A 222 -1.57 -7.34 -10.32
N SER A 223 -2.85 -7.73 -10.40
CA SER A 223 -3.95 -7.05 -9.73
C SER A 223 -5.01 -8.01 -9.19
N GLY A 224 -5.80 -7.53 -8.24
CA GLY A 224 -6.88 -8.29 -7.61
C GLY A 224 -7.77 -7.41 -6.71
N PRO A 225 -8.94 -7.88 -6.30
CA PRO A 225 -9.79 -7.21 -5.32
C PRO A 225 -9.46 -7.65 -3.89
N ASP A 226 -10.11 -7.01 -2.91
CA ASP A 226 -10.16 -7.53 -1.55
C ASP A 226 -11.19 -8.66 -1.46
N ILE A 227 -10.70 -9.85 -1.11
CA ILE A 227 -11.48 -11.08 -0.97
C ILE A 227 -12.32 -10.97 0.30
N GLY A 228 -13.63 -11.12 0.15
CA GLY A 228 -14.62 -10.92 1.22
C GLY A 228 -15.36 -9.60 1.07
N GLY A 229 -14.66 -8.55 0.61
CA GLY A 229 -15.11 -7.16 0.62
C GLY A 229 -14.46 -6.38 1.76
N PHE A 230 -14.07 -5.13 1.49
CA PHE A 230 -13.48 -4.23 2.48
C PHE A 230 -14.54 -3.68 3.45
N ASP A 231 -15.56 -3.00 2.90
CA ASP A 231 -16.65 -2.35 3.65
C ASP A 231 -17.80 -3.34 3.93
N GLY A 232 -18.23 -3.37 5.19
CA GLY A 232 -19.31 -4.22 5.67
C GLY A 232 -18.94 -5.71 5.80
N ASN A 233 -19.92 -6.51 6.20
CA ASN A 233 -19.70 -7.90 6.63
C ASN A 233 -20.13 -8.92 5.58
N ALA A 234 -19.23 -9.83 5.22
CA ALA A 234 -19.58 -10.92 4.32
C ALA A 234 -20.49 -11.94 5.03
N THR A 235 -21.38 -12.59 4.27
CA THR A 235 -22.05 -13.81 4.76
C THR A 235 -21.14 -15.02 4.53
N PRO A 236 -21.26 -16.12 5.29
CA PRO A 236 -20.46 -17.33 5.05
C PRO A 236 -20.52 -17.82 3.60
N ARG A 237 -21.71 -17.77 2.98
CA ARG A 237 -21.92 -18.14 1.58
C ARG A 237 -21.19 -17.21 0.61
N LEU A 238 -21.21 -15.90 0.87
CA LEU A 238 -20.50 -14.93 0.04
C LEU A 238 -18.98 -15.10 0.19
N PHE A 239 -18.48 -15.20 1.43
CA PHE A 239 -17.05 -15.37 1.70
C PHE A 239 -16.50 -16.66 1.08
N GLY A 240 -17.20 -17.79 1.23
CA GLY A 240 -16.81 -19.05 0.59
C GLY A 240 -16.73 -18.93 -0.94
N ARG A 241 -17.61 -18.15 -1.57
CA ARG A 241 -17.52 -17.87 -3.01
C ARG A 241 -16.35 -16.96 -3.36
N TRP A 242 -16.13 -15.94 -2.54
CA TRP A 242 -14.99 -15.04 -2.64
C TRP A 242 -13.67 -15.79 -2.57
N MET A 243 -13.53 -16.79 -1.69
CA MET A 243 -12.31 -17.60 -1.61
C MET A 243 -12.05 -18.40 -2.89
N GLY A 244 -13.09 -19.04 -3.45
CA GLY A 244 -12.95 -19.82 -4.68
C GLY A 244 -12.55 -18.98 -5.90
N ILE A 245 -13.22 -17.84 -6.13
CA ILE A 245 -12.92 -16.94 -7.25
C ILE A 245 -11.66 -16.13 -6.96
N GLY A 246 -11.55 -15.63 -5.74
CA GLY A 246 -10.49 -14.74 -5.28
C GLY A 246 -9.10 -15.34 -5.45
N ALA A 247 -8.97 -16.64 -5.20
CA ALA A 247 -7.70 -17.33 -5.39
C ALA A 247 -7.25 -17.43 -6.86
N MET A 248 -8.15 -17.24 -7.83
CA MET A 248 -7.82 -17.24 -9.26
C MET A 248 -7.29 -15.89 -9.76
N PHE A 249 -7.32 -14.83 -8.93
CA PHE A 249 -6.75 -13.55 -9.32
C PHE A 249 -5.22 -13.55 -9.27
N PRO A 250 -4.54 -12.74 -10.09
CA PRO A 250 -3.09 -12.61 -10.03
C PRO A 250 -2.58 -12.13 -8.65
N PHE A 251 -3.33 -11.23 -8.00
CA PHE A 251 -3.10 -10.82 -6.62
C PHE A 251 -4.28 -11.24 -5.73
N CYS A 252 -3.99 -11.99 -4.66
CA CYS A 252 -5.01 -12.54 -3.76
C CYS A 252 -4.78 -12.06 -2.34
N ARG A 253 -5.69 -11.27 -1.79
CA ARG A 253 -5.64 -10.73 -0.43
C ARG A 253 -7.04 -10.73 0.18
N GLY A 254 -7.18 -11.24 1.41
CA GLY A 254 -8.32 -10.93 2.27
C GLY A 254 -8.02 -9.66 3.05
N HIS A 255 -8.94 -8.70 3.03
CA HIS A 255 -8.82 -7.42 3.75
C HIS A 255 -10.21 -6.89 4.06
N THR A 256 -10.38 -6.35 5.27
CA THR A 256 -11.62 -5.74 5.74
C THR A 256 -11.31 -4.50 6.59
N GLU A 257 -12.30 -3.62 6.73
CA GLU A 257 -12.21 -2.41 7.56
C GLU A 257 -12.14 -2.73 9.06
N SER A 258 -11.80 -1.72 9.89
CA SER A 258 -11.59 -1.92 11.33
C SER A 258 -12.82 -2.31 12.13
N ASP A 259 -14.00 -1.94 11.63
CA ASP A 259 -15.27 -2.09 12.36
C ASP A 259 -16.07 -3.33 11.90
N ALA A 260 -15.52 -4.10 10.96
CA ALA A 260 -16.07 -5.35 10.49
C ALA A 260 -15.85 -6.50 11.48
N ILE A 261 -16.61 -7.58 11.28
CA ILE A 261 -16.36 -8.84 11.97
C ILE A 261 -15.07 -9.48 11.46
N ASP A 262 -14.52 -10.41 12.24
CA ASP A 262 -13.38 -11.23 11.83
C ASP A 262 -13.62 -11.90 10.46
N HIS A 263 -12.77 -11.57 9.48
CA HIS A 263 -12.85 -12.06 8.10
C HIS A 263 -11.79 -13.14 7.78
N GLU A 264 -11.16 -13.73 8.79
CA GLU A 264 -10.34 -14.91 8.61
C GLU A 264 -11.20 -16.14 8.23
N PRO A 265 -10.68 -17.08 7.41
CA PRO A 265 -11.50 -18.21 6.93
C PRO A 265 -12.17 -19.06 8.01
N TRP A 266 -11.58 -19.16 9.20
CA TRP A 266 -12.15 -19.92 10.32
C TRP A 266 -13.34 -19.22 11.00
N SER A 267 -13.52 -17.90 10.79
CA SER A 267 -14.59 -17.11 11.38
C SER A 267 -15.96 -17.36 10.72
N PHE A 268 -15.98 -18.01 9.55
CA PHE A 268 -17.20 -18.30 8.77
C PHE A 268 -17.72 -19.74 8.91
N GLY A 269 -17.20 -20.51 9.86
CA GLY A 269 -17.63 -21.88 10.15
C GLY A 269 -16.84 -22.96 9.37
N GLU A 270 -17.02 -24.22 9.79
CA GLU A 270 -16.19 -25.35 9.34
C GLU A 270 -16.24 -25.60 7.82
N GLU A 271 -17.40 -25.42 7.19
CA GLU A 271 -17.56 -25.64 5.75
C GLU A 271 -16.70 -24.64 4.95
N VAL A 272 -16.73 -23.36 5.33
CA VAL A 272 -15.94 -22.32 4.67
C VAL A 272 -14.46 -22.51 4.94
N LEU A 273 -14.08 -22.89 6.15
CA LEU A 273 -12.70 -23.23 6.51
C LEU A 273 -12.18 -24.40 5.65
N PHE A 274 -12.97 -25.46 5.50
CA PHE A 274 -12.63 -26.62 4.68
C PHE A 274 -12.48 -26.25 3.19
N CYS A 275 -13.43 -25.50 2.64
CA CYS A 275 -13.35 -25.04 1.25
C CYS A 275 -12.12 -24.15 1.03
N SER A 276 -11.85 -23.22 1.95
CA SER A 276 -10.73 -22.30 1.89
C SER A 276 -9.39 -23.03 1.94
N SER A 277 -9.28 -24.09 2.76
CA SER A 277 -8.05 -24.88 2.86
C SER A 277 -7.78 -25.69 1.58
N ILE A 278 -8.80 -26.24 0.93
CA ILE A 278 -8.64 -26.86 -0.40
C ILE A 278 -8.09 -25.86 -1.41
N VAL A 279 -8.69 -24.66 -1.46
CA VAL A 279 -8.25 -23.61 -2.39
C VAL A 279 -6.80 -23.25 -2.13
N ILE A 280 -6.43 -22.95 -0.88
CA ILE A 280 -5.06 -22.58 -0.53
C ILE A 280 -4.08 -23.72 -0.90
N ILE A 281 -4.39 -24.97 -0.59
CA ILE A 281 -3.53 -26.14 -0.88
C ILE A 281 -3.38 -26.39 -2.38
N ALA A 282 -4.46 -26.29 -3.17
CA ALA A 282 -4.42 -26.55 -4.60
C ALA A 282 -3.44 -25.61 -5.33
N PHE A 283 -3.31 -24.36 -4.89
CA PHE A 283 -2.33 -23.41 -5.45
C PHE A 283 -0.88 -23.71 -5.07
N PHE A 284 -0.63 -24.44 -3.98
CA PHE A 284 0.72 -24.91 -3.64
C PHE A 284 1.12 -26.16 -4.42
N TRP A 285 0.16 -27.01 -4.82
CA TRP A 285 0.45 -28.23 -5.59
C TRP A 285 0.92 -27.91 -7.01
N PHE A 286 0.37 -26.88 -7.66
CA PHE A 286 0.84 -26.43 -8.99
C PHE A 286 2.26 -25.83 -9.01
N LYS A 287 2.93 -25.73 -7.85
CA LYS A 287 4.32 -25.24 -7.74
C LYS A 287 5.33 -26.34 -7.39
N LEU A 288 4.90 -27.61 -7.37
CA LEU A 288 5.71 -28.77 -6.99
C LEU A 288 5.96 -29.77 -8.13
N GLU A 289 5.82 -29.34 -9.39
CA GLU A 289 6.37 -30.05 -10.56
C GLU A 289 7.42 -29.19 -11.28
#